data_AF-A0A0T5ZNJ8-F1
#
_entry.id   AF-A0A0T5ZNJ8-F1
#
_cell.length_a   1.000
_cell.length_b   1.000
_cell.length_c   1.000
_cell.angle_alpha   90.00
_cell.angle_beta   90.00
_cell.angle_gamma   90.00
#
_symmetry.space_group_name_H-M   'P 1'
#
loop_
_entity.id
_entity.type
_entity.pdbx_description
1 polymer ?
#
loop_
_entity_poly.entity_id
_entity_poly.type
_entity_poly.pdbx_seq_one_letter_code
_entity_poly.pdbx_strand_id
1 'polypeptide(L)' 'MLTKGYAAWFLGAIFGVVGIVYLLLNTGTSGFDPAGATMLIILGIAMTFAFLIILRGSREL' A
#
# COMPACT_ATOMS: atom_id res chain seq x y z
N MET A 1 2.78 -0.84 22.87
CA MET A 1 3.48 -0.01 21.84
C MET A 1 3.75 -0.77 20.54
N LEU A 2 3.97 -2.09 20.57
CA LEU A 2 4.26 -2.92 19.38
C LEU A 2 3.07 -3.04 18.39
N THR A 3 1.82 -3.15 18.87
CA THR A 3 0.64 -3.45 18.02
C THR A 3 0.26 -2.37 17.00
N LYS A 4 0.51 -1.08 17.28
CA LYS A 4 0.06 0.03 16.42
C LYS A 4 0.96 0.26 15.20
N GLY A 5 2.26 -0.03 15.31
CA GLY A 5 3.18 0.02 14.17
C GLY A 5 2.84 -1.04 13.12
N TYR A 6 2.46 -2.24 13.56
CA TYR A 6 2.06 -3.32 12.65
C TYR A 6 0.86 -2.94 11.79
N ALA A 7 -0.09 -2.14 12.28
CA ALA A 7 -1.26 -1.74 11.50
C ALA A 7 -0.88 -0.92 10.25
N ALA A 8 0.07 0.01 10.38
CA ALA A 8 0.55 0.82 9.25
C ALA A 8 1.34 -0.03 8.24
N TRP A 9 2.23 -0.89 8.73
CA TRP A 9 2.96 -1.84 7.88
C TRP A 9 2.02 -2.84 7.19
N PHE A 10 0.97 -3.29 7.87
CA PHE A 10 -0.03 -4.21 7.33
C PHE A 10 -0.85 -3.57 6.22
N LEU A 11 -1.25 -2.30 6.38
CA LEU A 11 -1.97 -1.56 5.34
C LEU A 11 -1.11 -1.42 4.07
N GLY A 12 0.16 -1.05 4.24
CA GLY A 12 1.11 -0.94 3.13
C GLY A 12 1.36 -2.26 2.41
N ALA A 13 1.53 -3.33 3.18
CA ALA A 13 1.69 -4.67 2.65
C ALA A 13 0.46 -5.12 1.84
N ILE A 14 -0.76 -4.81 2.30
CA ILE A 14 -2.00 -5.14 1.56
C ILE A 14 -2.00 -4.46 0.20
N PHE A 15 -1.76 -3.15 0.14
CA PHE A 15 -1.79 -2.44 -1.15
C PHE A 15 -0.66 -2.88 -2.09
N GLY A 16 0.52 -3.22 -1.54
CA GLY A 16 1.60 -3.83 -2.31
C GLY A 16 1.20 -5.17 -2.93
N VAL A 17 0.58 -6.06 -2.13
CA VAL A 17 0.06 -7.36 -2.61
C VAL A 17 -1.03 -7.16 -3.65
N VAL A 18 -1.96 -6.21 -3.44
CA VAL A 18 -3.02 -5.89 -4.41
C VAL A 18 -2.43 -5.40 -5.74
N GLY A 19 -1.38 -4.56 -5.71
CA GLY A 19 -0.69 -4.13 -6.94
C GLY A 19 -0.04 -5.28 -7.71
N ILE A 20 0.60 -6.21 -7.01
CA ILE A 20 1.20 -7.42 -7.62
C ILE A 20 0.12 -8.32 -8.21
N VAL A 21 -0.97 -8.57 -7.46
CA VAL A 21 -2.09 -9.39 -7.91
C VAL A 21 -2.78 -8.77 -9.11
N TYR A 22 -2.97 -7.44 -9.12
CA TYR A 22 -3.51 -6.72 -10.27
C TYR A 22 -2.64 -6.92 -11.51
N LEU A 23 -1.32 -6.77 -11.41
CA LEU A 23 -0.41 -6.96 -12.54
C LEU A 23 -0.47 -8.40 -13.08
N LEU A 24 -0.53 -9.40 -12.19
CA LEU A 24 -0.65 -10.82 -12.59
C LEU A 24 -1.98 -11.11 -13.29
N LEU A 25 -3.10 -10.61 -12.75
CA LEU A 25 -4.42 -10.85 -13.33
C LEU A 25 -4.61 -10.10 -14.67
N ASN A 26 -4.13 -8.85 -14.75
CA ASN A 26 -4.32 -8.01 -15.93
C ASN A 26 -3.51 -8.51 -17.14
N THR A 27 -2.37 -9.15 -16.90
CA THR A 27 -1.56 -9.81 -17.94
C THR A 27 -2.35 -10.89 -18.69
N GLY A 28 -3.37 -11.51 -18.08
CA GLY A 28 -4.17 -12.57 -18.68
C GLY A 28 -5.44 -12.12 -19.41
N THR A 29 -5.93 -10.90 -19.19
CA THR A 29 -7.27 -10.48 -19.66
C THR A 29 -7.26 -9.36 -20.70
N SER A 30 -6.36 -8.38 -20.58
CA SER A 30 -6.52 -7.10 -21.28
C SER A 30 -5.23 -6.56 -21.92
N GLY A 31 -4.12 -7.29 -21.79
CA GLY A 31 -2.79 -6.82 -22.16
C GLY A 31 -2.00 -6.29 -20.97
N PHE A 32 -0.69 -6.16 -21.15
CA PHE A 32 0.23 -5.73 -20.11
C PHE A 32 0.07 -4.22 -19.83
N ASP A 33 -0.63 -3.86 -18.75
CA ASP A 33 -0.80 -2.48 -18.26
C ASP A 33 0.08 -2.23 -17.02
N PRO A 34 1.35 -1.82 -17.21
CA PRO A 34 2.24 -1.48 -16.12
C PRO A 34 1.86 -0.16 -15.43
N ALA A 35 1.06 0.71 -16.05
CA ALA A 35 0.68 2.00 -15.48
C ALA A 35 -0.30 1.82 -14.32
N GLY A 36 -1.33 0.99 -14.49
CA GLY A 36 -2.28 0.66 -13.43
C GLY A 36 -1.62 0.01 -12.21
N ALA A 37 -0.69 -0.91 -12.44
CA ALA A 37 0.05 -1.57 -11.37
C ALA A 37 0.97 -0.61 -10.61
N THR A 38 1.68 0.27 -11.33
CA THR A 38 2.56 1.28 -10.73
C THR A 38 1.76 2.25 -9.87
N MET A 39 0.58 2.66 -10.32
CA MET A 39 -0.30 3.56 -9.56
C MET A 39 -0.76 2.93 -8.23
N LEU A 40 -1.12 1.63 -8.23
CA LEU A 40 -1.50 0.90 -7.01
C LEU A 40 -0.35 0.77 -6.01
N ILE A 41 0.87 0.52 -6.50
CA ILE A 41 2.07 0.44 -5.65
C ILE A 41 2.36 1.80 -5.01
N ILE A 42 2.36 2.88 -5.80
CA ILE A 42 2.61 4.24 -5.30
C ILE A 42 1.54 4.65 -4.29
N LEU A 43 0.25 4.35 -4.57
CA LEU A 43 -0.85 4.60 -3.64
C LEU A 43 -0.65 3.87 -2.31
N GLY A 44 -0.23 2.60 -2.34
CA GLY A 44 0.07 1.82 -1.15
C GLY A 44 1.18 2.43 -0.29
N ILE A 45 2.27 2.87 -0.94
CA ILE A 45 3.39 3.54 -0.25
C ILE A 45 2.93 4.87 0.36
N ALA A 46 2.18 5.67 -0.40
CA ALA A 46 1.68 6.97 0.06
C ALA A 46 0.74 6.83 1.28
N MET A 47 -0.18 5.87 1.25
CA MET A 47 -1.10 5.59 2.37
C MET A 47 -0.35 5.12 3.62
N THR A 48 0.68 4.28 3.45
CA THR A 48 1.54 3.82 4.55
C THR A 48 2.26 4.99 5.20
N PHE A 49 2.84 5.87 4.39
CA PHE A 49 3.56 7.04 4.88
C PHE A 49 2.64 8.02 5.61
N ALA A 50 1.46 8.29 5.04
CA ALA A 50 0.44 9.13 5.67
C ALA A 50 0.01 8.56 7.03
N PHE A 51 -0.25 7.25 7.12
CA PHE A 51 -0.59 6.60 8.39
C PHE A 51 0.54 6.66 9.42
N LEU A 52 1.78 6.47 8.99
CA LEU A 52 2.95 6.59 9.88
C LEU A 52 3.10 8.00 10.45
N ILE A 53 2.84 9.03 9.64
CA ILE A 53 2.85 10.44 10.08
C ILE A 53 1.72 10.70 11.08
N ILE A 54 0.49 10.30 10.76
CA ILE A 54 -0.68 10.51 11.64
C ILE A 54 -0.46 9.80 12.99
N LEU A 55 0.02 8.56 12.96
CA LEU A 55 0.34 7.80 14.18
C LEU A 55 1.49 8.43 14.98
N ARG A 56 2.40 9.16 14.33
CA ARG A 56 3.47 9.90 15.02
C ARG A 56 2.92 11.14 15.72
N GLY A 57 2.07 11.92 15.05
CA GLY A 57 1.41 13.10 15.63
C GLY A 57 0.46 12.76 16.78
N SER A 58 -0.20 11.60 16.73
CA SER A 58 -1.05 11.10 17.84
C SER A 58 -0.28 10.78 19.13
N ARG A 59 1.06 10.77 19.13
CA ARG A 59 1.87 10.49 20.34
C ARG A 59 2.19 11.74 21.15
N GLU A 60 1.94 12.92 20.59
CA GLU A 60 2.21 14.22 21.23
C GLU A 60 0.98 14.81 21.96
N LEU A 61 -0.19 14.18 21.82
CA LEU A 61 -1.45 14.46 22.52
C LEU A 61 -1.67 13.46 23.66
#